data_AF-A0A1Y4RR23-F1
#
_entry.id   AF-A0A1Y4RR23-F1
#
_cell.length_a   1.000
_cell.length_b   1.000
_cell.length_c   1.000
_cell.angle_alpha   90.00
_cell.angle_beta   90.00
_cell.angle_gamma   90.00
#
_symmetry.space_group_name_H-M   'P 1'
#
loop_
_entity.id
_entity.type
_entity.pdbx_description
1 polymer ?
#
loop_
_entity_poly.entity_id
_entity_poly.type
_entity_poly.pdbx_seq_one_letter_code
_entity_poly.pdbx_strand_id
1 'polypeptide(L)'
;MAKLYFTLTGTRHYFGDEFLQPGMEVFLKKEPENPYDSEAIQVRVPGLGTIGYVANSPHTVLGESFSAGRLYDRIGDNAAGTVVYRLPKGVLCRVSRKSVIYTPPGEK
;
A
#
# COMPACT_ATOMS: atom_id res chain seq x y z
N MET A 1 1.18 5.45 19.09
CA MET A 1 1.73 5.65 17.72
C MET A 1 0.86 4.91 16.74
N ALA A 2 0.19 5.65 15.85
CA ALA A 2 -0.70 5.08 14.84
C ALA A 2 0.03 4.10 13.91
N LYS A 3 -0.55 2.91 13.72
CA LYS A 3 -0.10 1.95 12.71
C LYS A 3 -0.74 2.35 11.39
N LEU A 4 0.07 2.67 10.38
CA LEU A 4 -0.41 2.97 9.03
C LEU A 4 -0.67 1.67 8.28
N TYR A 5 -1.94 1.40 7.99
CA TYR A 5 -2.36 0.29 7.15
C TYR A 5 -2.75 0.79 5.76
N PHE A 6 -2.60 -0.04 4.75
CA PHE A 6 -3.06 0.25 3.40
C PHE A 6 -3.61 -1.02 2.77
N THR A 7 -4.51 -0.87 1.81
CA THR A 7 -5.03 -2.01 1.05
C THR A 7 -4.28 -2.12 -0.28
N LEU A 8 -3.70 -3.28 -0.55
CA LEU A 8 -3.22 -3.67 -1.87
C LEU A 8 -4.40 -4.21 -2.69
N THR A 9 -4.60 -3.60 -3.87
CA THR A 9 -5.63 -3.97 -4.84
C THR A 9 -5.03 -4.11 -6.25
N GLY A 10 -5.86 -4.54 -7.21
CA GLY A 10 -5.45 -4.70 -8.60
C GLY A 10 -4.56 -5.92 -8.87
N THR A 11 -4.36 -6.81 -7.89
CA THR A 11 -3.48 -7.98 -8.00
C THR A 11 -3.86 -8.93 -9.14
N ARG A 12 -5.15 -9.00 -9.48
CA ARG A 12 -5.68 -9.81 -10.60
C ARG A 12 -5.21 -9.36 -11.97
N HIS A 13 -4.74 -8.11 -12.11
CA HIS A 13 -4.14 -7.62 -13.36
C HIS A 13 -2.64 -7.94 -13.47
N TYR A 14 -2.08 -8.61 -12.47
CA TYR A 14 -0.68 -8.99 -12.37
C TYR A 14 -0.55 -10.49 -12.10
N PHE A 15 -0.04 -10.88 -10.91
CA PHE A 15 0.29 -12.26 -10.55
C PHE A 15 -0.74 -12.91 -9.61
N GLY A 16 -1.89 -12.26 -9.38
CA GLY A 16 -2.85 -12.67 -8.36
C GLY A 16 -2.35 -12.38 -6.94
N ASP A 17 -3.10 -12.84 -5.94
CA ASP A 17 -2.80 -12.67 -4.51
C ASP A 17 -2.52 -13.99 -3.78
N GLU A 18 -2.52 -15.13 -4.50
CA GLU A 18 -2.37 -16.46 -3.90
C GLU A 18 -1.01 -16.65 -3.22
N PHE A 19 0.05 -16.06 -3.78
CA PHE A 19 1.40 -16.13 -3.24
C PHE A 19 1.64 -15.19 -2.05
N LEU A 20 0.73 -14.23 -1.79
CA LEU A 20 0.90 -13.24 -0.73
C LEU A 20 0.53 -13.85 0.62
N GLN A 21 1.54 -13.98 1.48
CA GLN A 21 1.42 -14.53 2.82
C GLN A 21 1.67 -13.47 3.90
N PRO A 22 0.98 -13.54 5.05
CA PRO A 22 1.28 -12.69 6.20
C PRO A 22 2.77 -12.72 6.55
N GLY A 23 3.35 -11.54 6.81
CA GLY A 23 4.78 -11.38 7.11
C GLY A 23 5.66 -11.10 5.89
N MET A 24 5.17 -11.29 4.66
CA MET A 24 5.94 -10.94 3.46
C MET A 24 6.17 -9.44 3.34
N GLU A 25 7.38 -9.06 2.95
CA GLU A 25 7.71 -7.67 2.64
C GLU A 25 7.30 -7.28 1.22
N VAL A 26 6.81 -6.06 1.09
CA VAL A 26 6.44 -5.41 -0.18
C VAL A 26 7.06 -4.02 -0.23
N PHE A 27 7.30 -3.52 -1.44
CA PHE A 27 7.89 -2.21 -1.68
C PHE A 27 6.88 -1.31 -2.34
N LEU A 28 6.73 -0.11 -1.82
CA LEU A 28 5.86 0.92 -2.34
C LEU A 28 6.70 1.93 -3.11
N LYS A 29 6.24 2.33 -4.30
CA LYS A 29 6.87 3.38 -5.11
C LYS A 29 5.80 4.33 -5.64
N LYS A 30 5.96 5.62 -5.36
CA LYS A 30 5.09 6.67 -5.93
C LYS A 30 5.26 6.73 -7.45
N GLU A 31 4.16 6.95 -8.16
CA GLU A 31 4.12 7.07 -9.62
C GLU A 31 3.37 8.34 -10.03
N PRO A 32 3.97 9.54 -9.85
CA PRO A 32 3.31 10.81 -10.15
C PRO A 32 2.99 10.99 -11.64
N GLU A 33 3.72 10.29 -12.51
CA GLU A 33 3.53 10.29 -13.97
C GLU A 33 2.41 9.33 -14.42
N ASN A 34 1.68 8.70 -13.49
CA ASN A 34 0.61 7.77 -13.84
C ASN A 34 -0.53 8.53 -14.56
N PRO A 35 -0.98 8.06 -15.73
CA PRO A 35 -1.92 8.80 -16.58
C PRO A 35 -3.34 8.89 -16.01
N TYR A 36 -3.67 8.11 -14.98
CA TYR A 36 -5.01 8.05 -14.38
C TYR A 36 -5.08 8.72 -13.02
N ASP A 37 -4.01 8.64 -12.23
CA ASP A 37 -3.98 9.08 -10.83
C ASP A 37 -2.57 9.53 -10.45
N SER A 38 -2.34 10.83 -10.30
CA SER A 38 -1.04 11.39 -9.90
C SER A 38 -0.61 11.03 -8.47
N GLU A 39 -1.53 10.48 -7.66
CA GLU A 39 -1.26 9.95 -6.33
C GLU A 39 -1.08 8.43 -6.33
N ALA A 40 -0.95 7.80 -7.51
CA ALA A 40 -0.75 6.37 -7.62
C ALA A 40 0.51 5.91 -6.87
N ILE A 41 0.35 4.84 -6.08
CA ILE A 41 1.44 4.18 -5.36
C ILE A 41 1.46 2.71 -5.79
N GLN A 42 2.49 2.34 -6.55
CA GLN A 42 2.74 0.96 -6.94
C GLN A 42 3.16 0.13 -5.75
N VAL A 43 2.70 -1.12 -5.70
CA VAL A 43 3.16 -2.12 -4.74
C VAL A 43 3.91 -3.21 -5.49
N ARG A 44 5.12 -3.53 -5.03
CA ARG A 44 6.09 -4.34 -5.74
C ARG A 44 6.70 -5.41 -4.83
N VAL A 45 7.12 -6.52 -5.43
CA VAL A 45 7.92 -7.56 -4.77
C VAL A 45 9.25 -7.70 -5.53
N PRO A 46 10.41 -7.72 -4.85
CA PRO A 46 11.70 -7.91 -5.52
C PRO A 46 11.71 -9.20 -6.33
N GLY A 47 12.23 -9.14 -7.56
CA GLY A 47 12.23 -10.27 -8.50
C GLY A 47 10.93 -10.45 -9.29
N LEU A 48 9.75 -10.11 -8.74
CA LEU A 48 8.47 -10.19 -9.45
C LEU A 48 8.11 -8.88 -10.18
N GLY A 49 8.46 -7.74 -9.59
CA GLY A 49 8.05 -6.43 -10.11
C GLY A 49 6.74 -5.95 -9.46
N THR A 50 5.91 -5.23 -10.22
CA THR A 50 4.66 -4.65 -9.72
C THR A 50 3.60 -5.75 -9.59
N ILE A 51 2.97 -5.80 -8.42
CA ILE A 51 1.96 -6.80 -8.08
C ILE A 51 0.57 -6.16 -7.88
N GLY A 52 0.48 -4.83 -7.93
CA GLY A 52 -0.76 -4.08 -7.77
C GLY A 52 -0.48 -2.65 -7.29
N TYR A 53 -1.51 -2.01 -6.76
CA TYR A 53 -1.46 -0.62 -6.29
C TYR A 53 -2.11 -0.48 -4.91
N VAL A 54 -1.77 0.60 -4.22
CA VAL A 54 -2.51 1.05 -3.04
C VAL A 54 -3.91 1.49 -3.48
N ALA A 55 -4.94 1.00 -2.78
CA ALA A 55 -6.32 1.37 -3.03
C ALA A 55 -6.54 2.88 -2.84
N ASN A 56 -7.18 3.56 -3.79
CA ASN A 56 -7.51 4.99 -3.67
C ASN A 56 -9.01 5.30 -3.56
N SER A 57 -9.89 4.31 -3.75
CA SER A 57 -11.35 4.50 -3.70
C SER A 57 -11.96 3.95 -2.40
N PRO A 58 -13.01 4.58 -1.85
CA PRO A 58 -13.74 4.04 -0.69
C PRO A 58 -14.25 2.61 -0.88
N HIS A 59 -14.50 2.18 -2.12
CA HIS A 59 -14.98 0.83 -2.42
C HIS A 59 -13.86 -0.23 -2.38
N THR A 60 -12.60 0.19 -2.51
CA THR A 60 -11.44 -0.70 -2.56
C THR A 60 -10.60 -0.64 -1.28
N VAL A 61 -10.70 0.44 -0.51
CA VAL A 61 -10.07 0.56 0.82
C VAL A 61 -10.80 -0.36 1.80
N LEU A 62 -10.05 -1.21 2.51
CA LEU A 62 -10.59 -2.11 3.53
C LEU A 62 -10.46 -1.49 4.92
N GLY A 63 -11.58 -1.47 5.66
CA GLY A 63 -11.64 -0.96 7.03
C GLY A 63 -11.15 0.47 7.14
N GLU A 64 -10.34 0.74 8.17
CA GLU A 64 -9.74 2.05 8.43
C GLU A 64 -8.34 2.21 7.79
N SER A 65 -8.05 1.43 6.74
CA SER A 65 -6.79 1.58 6.03
C SER A 65 -6.74 2.89 5.23
N PHE A 66 -5.52 3.36 4.97
CA PHE A 66 -5.28 4.60 4.25
C PHE A 66 -5.47 4.40 2.76
N SER A 67 -6.13 5.37 2.12
CA SER A 67 -6.14 5.48 0.66
C SER A 67 -4.77 5.89 0.14
N ALA A 68 -4.53 5.73 -1.16
CA ALA A 68 -3.28 6.14 -1.79
C ALA A 68 -2.98 7.63 -1.51
N GLY A 69 -3.93 8.55 -1.74
CA GLY A 69 -3.73 9.98 -1.46
C GLY A 69 -3.38 10.26 0.01
N ARG A 70 -4.14 9.70 0.97
CA ARG A 70 -3.85 9.91 2.41
C ARG A 70 -2.51 9.31 2.85
N LEU A 71 -2.09 8.24 2.18
CA LEU A 71 -0.79 7.62 2.43
C LEU A 71 0.35 8.39 1.76
N TYR A 72 0.09 8.99 0.60
CA TYR A 72 1.06 9.71 -0.22
C TYR A 72 1.80 10.78 0.58
N ASP A 73 1.07 11.56 1.38
CA ASP A 73 1.63 12.61 2.24
C ASP A 73 2.42 12.10 3.45
N ARG A 74 2.27 10.80 3.79
CA ARG A 74 2.88 10.20 4.99
C ARG A 74 4.16 9.42 4.70
N ILE A 75 4.43 9.09 3.43
CA ILE A 75 5.61 8.33 3.01
C ILE A 75 6.46 9.11 2.00
N GLY A 76 7.74 8.77 1.90
CA GLY A 76 8.61 9.26 0.82
C GLY A 76 8.30 8.59 -0.52
N ASP A 77 9.13 8.87 -1.54
CA ASP A 77 8.98 8.30 -2.90
C ASP A 77 9.04 6.77 -2.92
N ASN A 78 9.77 6.20 -1.98
CA ASN A 78 9.84 4.76 -1.75
C ASN A 78 9.52 4.46 -0.29
N ALA A 79 8.78 3.38 -0.07
CA ALA A 79 8.49 2.86 1.26
C ALA A 79 8.51 1.34 1.28
N ALA A 80 8.66 0.76 2.47
CA ALA A 80 8.47 -0.66 2.69
C ALA A 80 7.14 -0.91 3.40
N GLY A 81 6.54 -2.06 3.14
CA GLY A 81 5.36 -2.55 3.81
C GLY A 81 5.45 -4.04 4.09
N THR A 82 4.54 -4.53 4.92
CA THR A 82 4.41 -5.94 5.26
C THR A 82 2.97 -6.38 5.08
N VAL A 83 2.77 -7.53 4.42
CA VAL A 83 1.45 -8.17 4.32
C VAL A 83 0.99 -8.59 5.72
N VAL A 84 -0.24 -8.24 6.07
CA VAL A 84 -0.83 -8.57 7.38
C VAL A 84 -1.90 -9.65 7.21
N TYR A 85 -2.85 -9.42 6.30
CA TYR A 85 -3.94 -10.38 6.02
C TYR A 85 -4.27 -10.41 4.53
N ARG A 86 -4.51 -11.62 4.00
CA ARG A 86 -5.18 -11.81 2.71
C ARG A 86 -6.68 -11.93 2.97
N LEU A 87 -7.46 -10.99 2.46
CA LEU A 87 -8.92 -10.95 2.63
C LEU A 87 -9.60 -11.19 1.28
N PRO A 88 -10.86 -11.68 1.24
CA PRO A 88 -11.54 -11.95 -0.03
C PRO A 88 -11.65 -10.75 -0.98
N LYS A 89 -11.59 -9.53 -0.45
CA LYS A 89 -11.75 -8.27 -1.19
C LYS A 89 -10.42 -7.53 -1.45
N GLY A 90 -9.29 -8.06 -1.00
CA GLY A 90 -7.98 -7.41 -1.15
C GLY A 90 -6.99 -7.82 -0.07
N VAL A 91 -5.77 -7.30 -0.14
CA VAL A 91 -4.70 -7.65 0.81
C VAL A 91 -4.42 -6.46 1.73
N LEU A 92 -4.56 -6.67 3.03
CA LEU A 92 -4.25 -5.66 4.02
C LEU A 92 -2.76 -5.70 4.33
N CYS A 93 -2.10 -4.55 4.18
CA CYS A 93 -0.68 -4.37 4.43
C CYS A 93 -0.47 -3.27 5.49
N ARG A 94 0.70 -3.28 6.11
CA ARG A 94 1.14 -2.26 7.06
C ARG A 94 2.42 -1.60 6.56
N VAL A 95 2.49 -0.28 6.63
CA VAL A 95 3.71 0.47 6.27
C VAL A 95 4.77 0.29 7.34
N SER A 96 6.02 0.13 6.92
CA SER A 96 7.18 0.07 7.80
C SER A 96 7.41 1.43 8.46
N ARG A 97 7.65 1.43 9.78
CA ARG A 97 7.86 2.67 10.56
C ARG A 97 9.00 3.53 10.02
N LYS A 98 10.04 2.90 9.45
CA LYS A 98 11.20 3.60 8.89
C LYS A 98 10.85 4.40 7.63
N SER A 99 9.73 4.09 6.98
CA SER A 99 9.30 4.73 5.74
C SER A 99 8.29 5.87 5.96
N VAL A 100 7.87 6.10 7.21
CA VAL A 100 6.94 7.16 7.56
C VAL A 100 7.73 8.45 7.79
N ILE A 101 7.46 9.46 6.97
CA ILE A 101 8.16 10.76 7.02
C ILE A 101 7.35 11.83 7.75
N TYR A 102 6.04 11.62 7.89
CA TYR A 102 5.14 12.57 8.53
C TYR A 102 4.06 11.85 9.35
N THR A 103 3.75 12.41 10.52
CA THR A 103 2.62 11.98 11.35
C THR A 103 1.95 13.26 11.88
N PRO A 104 0.65 13.47 11.63
CA PRO A 104 -0.02 14.68 12.07
C PRO A 104 -0.05 14.80 13.60
N PRO A 105 0.00 16.03 14.15
CA PRO A 105 -0.13 16.27 15.59
C PRO A 105 -1.45 15.68 16.12
N GLY A 106 -1.38 14.85 17.17
CA GLY A 106 -2.56 14.24 17.81
C GLY A 106 -2.75 12.74 17.60
N GLU A 107 -2.00 12.09 16.70
CA GLU A 107 -2.02 10.63 16.48
C GLU A 107 -0.91 9.85 17.26
N LYS A 108 -0.36 10.48 18.32
CA LYS A 108 0.74 9.91 19.13
C LYS A 108 0.28 8.79 20.06
#